data_AF-A0A7N2R7S9-F1
#
_entry.id   AF-A0A7N2R7S9-F1
#
_cell.length_a   1.000
_cell.length_b   1.000
_cell.length_c   1.000
_cell.angle_alpha   90.00
_cell.angle_beta   90.00
_cell.angle_gamma   90.00
#
_symmetry.space_group_name_H-M   'P 1'
#
loop_
_entity.id
_entity.type
_entity.pdbx_description
1 polymer ?
#
loop_
_entity_poly.entity_id
_entity_poly.type
_entity_poly.pdbx_seq_one_letter_code
_entity_poly.pdbx_strand_id
1 'polypeptide(L)'
;MVYSTILIRLVVTADIEMTRVLDIHQCTVAVYSNYTVIHSLCFYTNKTEYGLYGSEKGTPFSLPMEDGVIVGFHGRAGQYVDAIGVYVKTMQQEVWFPKLENKMKAIVPRGPGPWGEHGGKEWDDEVFSGIWELHLHVGDSMIHAIHVLHESRDGKPVWSQKHPGAGGDKINTVIFYYY
;
A
#
# COMPACT_ATOMS: atom_id res chain seq x y z
N MET A 1 14.18 1.89 33.73
CA MET A 1 13.21 2.66 32.92
C MET A 1 12.08 1.72 32.57
N VAL A 2 10.88 2.03 33.04
CA VAL A 2 9.68 1.21 32.81
C VAL A 2 9.09 1.70 31.48
N TYR A 3 9.09 0.85 30.46
CA TYR A 3 8.34 1.16 29.23
C TYR A 3 6.86 0.86 29.51
N SER A 4 6.08 1.90 29.75
CA SER A 4 4.62 1.82 29.78
C SER A 4 4.10 1.48 28.39
N THR A 5 3.51 0.30 28.24
CA THR A 5 2.68 -0.04 27.07
C THR A 5 1.30 0.58 27.29
N ILE A 6 0.96 1.61 26.53
CA ILE A 6 -0.41 2.14 26.49
C ILE A 6 -1.17 1.30 25.46
N LEU A 7 -1.99 0.37 25.96
CA LEU A 7 -2.97 -0.36 25.15
C LEU A 7 -4.19 0.54 24.98
N ILE A 8 -4.28 1.26 23.86
CA ILE A 8 -5.51 1.97 23.50
C ILE A 8 -6.49 0.93 22.95
N ARG A 9 -7.43 0.50 23.79
CA ARG A 9 -8.58 -0.31 23.37
C ARG A 9 -9.61 0.65 22.79
N LEU A 10 -9.62 0.84 21.47
CA LEU A 10 -10.62 1.67 20.82
C LEU A 10 -11.94 0.92 20.72
N VAL A 11 -12.95 1.55 21.31
CA VAL A 11 -14.35 1.19 21.31
C VAL A 11 -14.85 1.23 19.87
N VAL A 12 -15.46 0.13 19.42
CA VAL A 12 -16.21 0.09 18.16
C VAL A 12 -17.41 1.03 18.29
N THR A 13 -17.28 2.25 17.79
CA THR A 13 -18.43 3.13 17.54
C THR A 13 -18.95 2.78 16.15
N ALA A 14 -20.15 2.21 16.12
CA ALA A 14 -20.95 2.12 14.91
C ALA A 14 -21.09 3.54 14.30
N ASP A 15 -20.90 3.66 12.99
CA ASP A 15 -20.70 4.89 12.21
C ASP A 15 -19.29 5.53 12.23
N ILE A 16 -18.26 4.70 12.11
CA ILE A 16 -17.00 5.14 11.46
C ILE A 16 -17.16 4.80 9.98
N GLU A 17 -17.25 5.80 9.10
CA GLU A 17 -17.05 5.54 7.67
C GLU A 17 -15.69 4.86 7.50
N MET A 18 -15.66 3.66 6.92
CA MET A 18 -14.42 2.89 6.73
C MET A 18 -13.40 3.78 6.01
N THR A 19 -12.20 3.99 6.57
CA THR A 19 -11.16 4.77 5.90
C THR A 19 -10.71 4.00 4.65
N ARG A 20 -10.87 4.58 3.47
CA ARG A 20 -10.48 3.96 2.20
C ARG A 20 -9.30 4.70 1.63
N VAL A 21 -8.25 3.99 1.22
CA VAL A 21 -7.19 4.59 0.38
C VAL A 21 -7.81 4.83 -0.99
N LEU A 22 -7.96 6.11 -1.31
CA LEU A 22 -8.55 6.57 -2.55
C LEU A 22 -7.46 6.71 -3.58
N ASP A 23 -6.36 7.41 -3.33
CA ASP A 23 -5.38 7.66 -4.39
C ASP A 23 -3.92 7.70 -3.92
N ILE A 24 -3.04 7.75 -4.91
CA ILE A 24 -1.62 8.03 -4.76
C ILE A 24 -1.35 9.34 -5.52
N HIS A 25 -0.81 10.37 -4.87
CA HIS A 25 -0.58 11.66 -5.51
C HIS A 25 0.84 12.19 -5.24
N GLN A 26 1.43 12.89 -6.21
CA GLN A 26 2.74 13.55 -6.10
C GLN A 26 3.89 12.68 -5.55
N CYS A 27 3.80 11.36 -5.71
CA CYS A 27 4.87 10.45 -5.33
C CYS A 27 6.02 10.55 -6.32
N THR A 28 7.24 10.18 -5.95
CA THR A 28 8.38 10.30 -6.87
C THR A 28 9.19 9.02 -7.02
N VAL A 29 9.74 8.84 -8.21
CA VAL A 29 10.76 7.84 -8.52
C VAL A 29 12.08 8.53 -8.83
N ALA A 30 13.19 8.04 -8.29
CA ALA A 30 14.51 8.64 -8.49
C ALA A 30 15.62 7.60 -8.57
N VAL A 31 16.76 8.01 -9.14
CA VAL A 31 17.97 7.20 -9.12
C VAL A 31 18.72 7.39 -7.80
N TYR A 32 18.97 6.28 -7.10
CA TYR A 32 19.79 6.19 -5.89
C TYR A 32 20.82 5.06 -6.04
N SER A 33 22.11 5.37 -5.92
CA SER A 33 23.21 4.38 -6.02
C SER A 33 23.13 3.49 -7.28
N ASN A 34 22.77 4.07 -8.43
CA ASN A 34 22.51 3.41 -9.73
C ASN A 34 21.26 2.51 -9.80
N TYR A 35 20.40 2.53 -8.79
CA TYR A 35 19.09 1.88 -8.80
C TYR A 35 17.99 2.94 -8.97
N THR A 36 17.00 2.67 -9.82
CA THR A 36 15.76 3.47 -9.85
C THR A 36 14.83 2.95 -8.77
N VAL A 37 14.46 3.81 -7.83
CA VAL A 37 13.70 3.45 -6.62
C VAL A 37 12.53 4.41 -6.37
N ILE A 38 11.53 3.93 -5.63
CA ILE A 38 10.48 4.77 -5.05
C ILE A 38 11.11 5.66 -4.00
N HIS A 39 11.12 6.96 -4.28
CA HIS A 39 11.79 7.96 -3.44
C HIS A 39 10.80 8.66 -2.50
N SER A 40 9.54 8.78 -2.91
CA SER A 40 8.48 9.20 -2.00
C SER A 40 7.15 8.52 -2.25
N LEU A 41 6.34 8.40 -1.19
CA LEU A 41 4.95 7.97 -1.25
C LEU A 41 4.05 8.93 -0.47
N CYS A 42 2.88 9.20 -1.04
CA CYS A 42 1.78 9.94 -0.45
C CYS A 42 0.47 9.26 -0.83
N PHE A 43 -0.37 9.03 0.17
CA PHE A 43 -1.63 8.32 0.04
C PHE A 43 -2.76 9.24 0.50
N TYR A 44 -3.79 9.38 -0.33
CA TYR A 44 -4.99 10.10 0.07
C TYR A 44 -6.08 9.12 0.41
N THR A 45 -6.84 9.49 1.44
CA THR A 45 -8.00 8.74 1.89
C THR A 45 -9.22 9.64 1.92
N ASN A 46 -10.41 9.03 2.08
CA ASN A 46 -11.63 9.79 2.31
C ASN A 46 -11.60 10.66 3.59
N LYS A 47 -10.63 10.48 4.50
CA LYS A 47 -10.51 11.24 5.75
C LYS A 47 -9.36 12.25 5.75
N THR A 48 -8.21 11.87 5.22
CA THR A 48 -6.97 12.64 5.31
C THR A 48 -5.96 12.22 4.25
N GLU A 49 -4.98 13.08 4.03
CA GLU A 49 -3.74 12.77 3.35
C GLU A 49 -2.72 12.16 4.32
N TYR A 50 -1.92 11.23 3.82
CA TYR A 50 -0.80 10.58 4.50
C TYR A 50 0.45 10.67 3.63
N GLY A 51 1.35 11.59 3.94
CA GLY A 51 2.60 11.82 3.20
C GLY A 51 3.11 13.24 3.37
N LEU A 52 4.17 13.64 2.68
CA LEU A 52 5.06 12.85 1.82
C LEU A 52 6.09 12.07 2.65
N TYR A 53 6.12 10.74 2.49
CA TYR A 53 7.12 9.88 3.12
C TYR A 53 8.31 9.69 2.19
N GLY A 54 9.50 10.09 2.63
CA GLY A 54 10.69 10.18 1.78
C GLY A 54 10.97 11.63 1.42
N SER A 55 11.39 11.91 0.19
CA SER A 55 11.60 13.28 -0.28
C SER A 55 11.26 13.44 -1.76
N GLU A 56 10.81 14.63 -2.13
CA GLU A 56 10.35 15.02 -3.47
C GLU A 56 11.50 15.14 -4.49
N LYS A 57 12.29 14.09 -4.63
CA LYS A 57 13.36 14.01 -5.63
C LYS A 57 12.90 13.11 -6.78
N GLY A 58 13.24 13.51 -8.00
CA GLY A 58 13.05 12.70 -9.19
C GLY A 58 11.75 13.00 -9.93
N THR A 59 11.21 12.00 -10.61
CA THR A 59 10.05 12.14 -11.51
C THR A 59 8.76 11.86 -10.74
N PRO A 60 7.79 12.79 -10.73
CA PRO A 60 6.53 12.58 -10.03
C PRO A 60 5.62 11.59 -10.77
N PHE A 61 4.80 10.86 -10.01
CA PHE A 61 3.71 10.03 -10.50
C PHE A 61 2.48 10.17 -9.60
N SER A 62 1.31 9.91 -10.16
CA SER A 62 0.03 9.98 -9.45
C SER A 62 -0.98 9.06 -10.11
N LEU A 63 -1.95 8.62 -9.33
CA LEU A 63 -3.15 7.93 -9.75
C LEU A 63 -4.37 8.64 -9.16
N PRO A 64 -4.83 9.76 -9.74
CA PRO A 64 -6.08 10.36 -9.28
C PRO A 64 -7.26 9.41 -9.57
N MET A 65 -8.16 9.21 -8.61
CA MET A 65 -9.39 8.46 -8.83
C MET A 65 -10.59 9.11 -8.13
N GLU A 66 -11.77 9.01 -8.75
CA GLU A 66 -13.02 9.55 -8.21
C GLU A 66 -13.82 8.48 -7.44
N ASP A 67 -13.95 7.24 -7.96
CA ASP A 67 -14.87 6.22 -7.44
C ASP A 67 -14.22 4.82 -7.24
N GLY A 68 -13.08 4.78 -6.55
CA GLY A 68 -12.36 3.53 -6.30
C GLY A 68 -11.73 3.43 -4.92
N VAL A 69 -11.34 2.21 -4.55
CA VAL A 69 -10.56 1.93 -3.36
C VAL A 69 -9.40 1.00 -3.70
N ILE A 70 -8.24 1.28 -3.14
CA ILE A 70 -7.08 0.39 -3.25
C ILE A 70 -7.29 -0.85 -2.37
N VAL A 71 -7.08 -2.03 -2.94
CA VAL A 71 -7.38 -3.34 -2.32
C VAL A 71 -6.20 -4.31 -2.37
N GLY A 72 -5.05 -3.85 -2.83
CA GLY A 72 -3.83 -4.65 -2.89
C GLY A 72 -2.71 -3.87 -3.56
N PHE A 73 -1.49 -4.36 -3.37
CA PHE A 73 -0.29 -3.80 -3.96
C PHE A 73 0.47 -4.86 -4.75
N HIS A 74 1.18 -4.41 -5.77
CA HIS A 74 2.17 -5.20 -6.48
C HIS A 74 3.36 -4.30 -6.81
N GLY A 75 4.46 -4.88 -7.27
CA GLY A 75 5.62 -4.06 -7.57
C GLY A 75 6.85 -4.84 -7.92
N ARG A 76 7.99 -4.18 -7.78
CA ARG A 76 9.32 -4.75 -7.95
C ARG A 76 10.19 -4.33 -6.77
N ALA A 77 10.96 -5.27 -6.24
CA ALA A 77 11.84 -5.01 -5.10
C ALA A 77 13.16 -5.79 -5.20
N GLY A 78 14.26 -5.09 -5.00
CA GLY A 78 15.62 -5.59 -4.90
C GLY A 78 16.18 -5.29 -3.52
N GLN A 79 17.17 -4.39 -3.44
CA GLN A 79 17.66 -3.86 -2.16
C GLN A 79 16.70 -2.79 -1.58
N TYR A 80 15.90 -2.15 -2.44
CA TYR A 80 14.91 -1.13 -2.11
C TYR A 80 13.58 -1.47 -2.81
N VAL A 81 12.59 -0.58 -2.69
CA VAL A 81 11.38 -0.67 -3.53
C VAL A 81 11.68 -0.01 -4.88
N ASP A 82 11.87 -0.82 -5.93
CA ASP A 82 12.20 -0.35 -7.28
C ASP A 82 10.97 0.18 -8.02
N ALA A 83 9.81 -0.46 -7.82
CA ALA A 83 8.56 -0.08 -8.43
C ALA A 83 7.35 -0.46 -7.59
N ILE A 84 6.27 0.31 -7.67
CA ILE A 84 5.01 0.06 -6.95
C ILE A 84 3.81 0.23 -7.88
N GLY A 85 2.83 -0.65 -7.77
CA GLY A 85 1.53 -0.57 -8.43
C GLY A 85 0.43 -1.03 -7.48
N VAL A 86 -0.82 -0.80 -7.87
CA VAL A 86 -1.98 -1.00 -7.00
C VAL A 86 -3.11 -1.72 -7.71
N TYR A 87 -3.86 -2.52 -6.95
CA TYR A 87 -5.15 -3.04 -7.37
C TYR A 87 -6.26 -2.13 -6.87
N VAL A 88 -7.17 -1.76 -7.78
CA VAL A 88 -8.29 -0.87 -7.47
C VAL A 88 -9.60 -1.63 -7.67
N LYS A 89 -10.50 -1.53 -6.69
CA LYS A 89 -11.88 -1.98 -6.80
C LYS A 89 -12.78 -0.77 -6.98
N THR A 90 -13.53 -0.72 -8.07
CA THR A 90 -14.50 0.36 -8.33
C THR A 90 -15.79 0.13 -7.57
N MET A 91 -16.41 1.19 -7.05
CA MET A 91 -17.66 1.09 -6.27
C MET A 91 -18.88 0.67 -7.12
N GLN A 92 -18.80 0.80 -8.45
CA GLN A 92 -19.85 0.39 -9.38
C GLN A 92 -19.88 -1.14 -9.66
N GLN A 93 -18.88 -1.90 -9.20
CA GLN A 93 -18.73 -3.34 -9.51
C GLN A 93 -19.64 -4.28 -8.71
N GLU A 94 -20.57 -3.79 -7.89
CA GLU A 94 -21.52 -4.63 -7.15
C GLU A 94 -22.59 -5.31 -8.03
N VAL A 95 -22.70 -4.96 -9.33
CA VAL A 95 -23.85 -5.37 -10.18
C VAL A 95 -23.58 -6.59 -11.09
N TRP A 96 -22.37 -7.16 -11.20
CA TRP A 96 -22.12 -8.28 -12.15
C TRP A 96 -21.45 -9.57 -11.62
N PHE A 97 -21.33 -9.79 -10.30
CA PHE A 97 -20.88 -11.11 -9.81
C PHE A 97 -21.99 -11.84 -9.05
N PRO A 98 -23.00 -12.43 -9.74
CA PRO A 98 -23.87 -13.39 -9.09
C PRO A 98 -23.05 -14.61 -8.66
N LYS A 99 -22.95 -14.84 -7.35
CA LYS A 99 -22.58 -16.08 -6.63
C LYS A 99 -22.05 -17.24 -7.48
N LEU A 100 -20.86 -17.08 -8.06
CA LEU A 100 -20.04 -18.18 -8.60
C LEU A 100 -18.82 -18.34 -7.68
N GLU A 101 -19.10 -18.62 -6.41
CA GLU A 101 -18.16 -18.50 -5.30
C GLU A 101 -17.01 -19.52 -5.28
N ASN A 102 -17.00 -20.57 -6.12
CA ASN A 102 -16.07 -21.68 -5.85
C ASN A 102 -14.95 -21.94 -6.86
N LYS A 103 -14.83 -21.25 -8.01
CA LYS A 103 -13.71 -21.53 -8.95
C LYS A 103 -13.16 -20.37 -9.78
N MET A 104 -13.72 -19.17 -9.72
CA MET A 104 -13.09 -18.02 -10.39
C MET A 104 -12.22 -17.26 -9.40
N LYS A 105 -10.89 -17.41 -9.53
CA LYS A 105 -9.97 -16.31 -9.20
C LYS A 105 -10.45 -15.18 -10.11
N ALA A 106 -11.28 -14.26 -9.60
CA ALA A 106 -11.66 -13.09 -10.36
C ALA A 106 -10.34 -12.46 -10.80
N ILE A 107 -10.06 -12.51 -12.11
CA ILE A 107 -8.87 -11.87 -12.67
C ILE A 107 -9.21 -10.38 -12.61
N VAL A 108 -9.01 -9.78 -11.44
CA VAL A 108 -8.90 -8.33 -11.34
C VAL A 108 -7.67 -8.01 -12.18
N PRO A 109 -7.82 -7.28 -13.31
CA PRO A 109 -6.66 -6.91 -14.11
C PRO A 109 -5.66 -6.21 -13.18
N ARG A 110 -4.35 -6.41 -13.41
CA ARG A 110 -3.33 -5.58 -12.77
C ARG A 110 -3.75 -4.13 -12.94
N GLY A 111 -3.92 -3.45 -11.81
CA GLY A 111 -4.35 -2.06 -11.82
C GLY A 111 -3.21 -1.16 -12.32
N PRO A 112 -3.32 0.15 -12.11
CA PRO A 112 -2.32 1.10 -12.58
C PRO A 112 -0.92 0.84 -11.98
N GLY A 113 0.11 1.04 -12.81
CA GLY A 113 1.51 0.77 -12.47
C GLY A 113 2.04 -0.58 -13.00
N PRO A 114 3.18 -1.08 -12.50
CA PRO A 114 3.96 -0.47 -11.44
C PRO A 114 4.74 0.76 -11.94
N TRP A 115 4.72 1.85 -11.18
CA TRP A 115 5.58 3.02 -11.39
C TRP A 115 6.96 2.73 -10.84
N GLY A 116 7.99 2.92 -11.67
CA GLY A 116 9.37 2.49 -11.42
C GLY A 116 9.94 1.83 -12.69
N GLU A 117 11.24 1.50 -12.70
CA GLU A 117 11.91 0.92 -13.87
C GLU A 117 12.17 -0.60 -13.71
N HIS A 118 13.11 -1.15 -14.49
CA HIS A 118 13.36 -2.60 -14.62
C HIS A 118 14.07 -3.26 -13.42
N GLY A 119 14.34 -2.54 -12.33
CA GLY A 119 15.03 -3.06 -11.15
C GLY A 119 14.23 -4.10 -10.35
N GLY A 120 14.91 -4.83 -9.46
CA GLY A 120 14.27 -5.75 -8.51
C GLY A 120 13.55 -6.97 -9.09
N LYS A 121 13.09 -7.84 -8.19
CA LYS A 121 12.21 -8.98 -8.50
C LYS A 121 10.75 -8.55 -8.38
N GLU A 122 9.90 -9.02 -9.28
CA GLU A 122 8.46 -8.83 -9.19
C GLU A 122 7.88 -9.46 -7.91
N TRP A 123 6.96 -8.73 -7.30
CA TRP A 123 6.11 -9.20 -6.21
C TRP A 123 4.66 -8.76 -6.45
N ASP A 124 3.74 -9.55 -5.93
CA ASP A 124 2.30 -9.36 -6.09
C ASP A 124 1.64 -9.88 -4.81
N ASP A 125 1.00 -9.00 -4.04
CA ASP A 125 0.31 -9.42 -2.81
C ASP A 125 -1.06 -10.04 -3.11
N GLU A 126 -1.49 -10.11 -4.37
CA GLU A 126 -2.84 -10.44 -4.80
C GLU A 126 -3.89 -9.35 -4.45
N VAL A 127 -5.17 -9.71 -4.55
CA VAL A 127 -6.31 -8.82 -4.32
C VAL A 127 -7.08 -9.27 -3.09
N PHE A 128 -7.28 -8.33 -2.17
CA PHE A 128 -7.98 -8.55 -0.91
C PHE A 128 -9.32 -7.80 -0.84
N SER A 129 -10.06 -8.01 0.24
CA SER A 129 -11.32 -7.29 0.47
C SER A 129 -11.07 -5.82 0.84
N GLY A 130 -9.94 -5.54 1.48
CA GLY A 130 -9.50 -4.22 1.91
C GLY A 130 -8.09 -4.24 2.50
N ILE A 131 -7.58 -3.06 2.77
CA ILE A 131 -6.32 -2.82 3.50
C ILE A 131 -6.67 -2.31 4.88
N TRP A 132 -6.12 -2.92 5.93
CA TRP A 132 -6.33 -2.52 7.32
C TRP A 132 -5.16 -1.72 7.87
N GLU A 133 -3.93 -2.12 7.51
CA GLU A 133 -2.73 -1.41 7.95
C GLU A 133 -1.69 -1.37 6.83
N LEU A 134 -1.00 -0.23 6.71
CA LEU A 134 0.13 -0.07 5.80
C LEU A 134 1.34 0.40 6.59
N HIS A 135 2.44 -0.34 6.48
CA HIS A 135 3.72 -0.02 7.09
C HIS A 135 4.71 0.41 6.02
N LEU A 136 5.11 1.68 6.06
CA LEU A 136 6.21 2.18 5.25
C LEU A 136 7.48 2.23 6.08
N HIS A 137 8.54 1.71 5.48
CA HIS A 137 9.88 1.73 6.02
C HIS A 137 10.69 2.80 5.28
N VAL A 138 11.00 3.91 5.95
CA VAL A 138 11.72 5.05 5.35
C VAL A 138 13.12 5.17 5.94
N GLY A 139 14.12 5.32 5.07
CA GLY A 139 15.54 5.49 5.38
C GLY A 139 16.22 6.26 4.25
N ASP A 140 17.32 6.97 4.55
CA ASP A 140 18.06 7.77 3.56
C ASP A 140 17.17 8.71 2.69
N SER A 141 16.07 9.20 3.27
CA SER A 141 15.06 10.03 2.61
C SER A 141 14.30 9.36 1.45
N MET A 142 14.25 8.02 1.41
CA MET A 142 13.54 7.21 0.41
C MET A 142 12.81 6.00 1.02
N ILE A 143 12.00 5.31 0.21
CA ILE A 143 11.24 4.13 0.65
C ILE A 143 12.12 2.89 0.59
N HIS A 144 12.44 2.35 1.76
CA HIS A 144 13.21 1.12 1.90
C HIS A 144 12.36 -0.12 1.75
N ALA A 145 11.15 -0.14 2.32
CA ALA A 145 10.25 -1.29 2.24
C ALA A 145 8.78 -0.95 2.50
N ILE A 146 7.91 -1.86 2.08
CA ILE A 146 6.47 -1.87 2.30
C ILE A 146 6.04 -3.20 2.95
N HIS A 147 5.09 -3.14 3.86
CA HIS A 147 4.47 -4.31 4.50
C HIS A 147 3.01 -3.97 4.81
N VAL A 148 2.08 -4.82 4.40
CA VAL A 148 0.65 -4.46 4.36
C VAL A 148 -0.16 -5.53 5.08
N LEU A 149 -1.06 -5.09 5.97
CA LEU A 149 -2.07 -5.94 6.56
C LEU A 149 -3.36 -5.80 5.77
N HIS A 150 -3.82 -6.92 5.23
CA HIS A 150 -5.02 -7.01 4.42
C HIS A 150 -6.16 -7.72 5.14
N GLU A 151 -7.38 -7.44 4.68
CA GLU A 151 -8.57 -8.21 5.03
C GLU A 151 -8.79 -9.36 4.03
N SER A 152 -8.67 -10.59 4.51
CA SER A 152 -9.05 -11.76 3.71
C SER A 152 -10.55 -11.79 3.40
N ARG A 153 -10.96 -12.66 2.47
CA ARG A 153 -12.37 -12.89 2.14
C ARG A 153 -13.21 -13.32 3.34
N ASP A 154 -12.59 -13.95 4.34
CA ASP A 154 -13.24 -14.41 5.57
C ASP A 154 -13.26 -13.32 6.67
N GLY A 155 -12.88 -12.08 6.37
CA GLY A 155 -12.82 -10.97 7.33
C GLY A 155 -11.67 -11.07 8.33
N LYS A 156 -10.67 -11.90 8.05
CA LYS A 156 -9.49 -12.10 8.94
C LYS A 156 -8.28 -11.28 8.47
N PRO A 157 -7.47 -10.76 9.41
CA PRO A 157 -6.22 -10.06 9.10
C PRO A 157 -5.18 -11.01 8.51
N VAL A 158 -4.56 -10.61 7.40
CA VAL A 158 -3.47 -11.35 6.74
C VAL A 158 -2.35 -10.38 6.37
N TRP A 159 -1.14 -10.63 6.89
CA TRP A 159 0.05 -9.87 6.51
C TRP A 159 0.57 -10.31 5.14
N SER A 160 0.96 -9.33 4.32
CA SER A 160 1.77 -9.54 3.12
C SER A 160 3.18 -10.01 3.50
N GLN A 161 3.97 -10.40 2.50
CA GLN A 161 5.42 -10.40 2.71
C GLN A 161 5.91 -8.95 2.80
N LYS A 162 7.02 -8.74 3.52
CA LYS A 162 7.70 -7.44 3.50
C LYS A 162 8.54 -7.33 2.23
N HIS A 163 8.39 -6.21 1.51
CA HIS A 163 9.06 -5.99 0.23
C HIS A 163 9.91 -4.73 0.26
N PRO A 164 11.24 -4.81 0.01
CA PRO A 164 12.08 -5.99 0.04
C PRO A 164 12.25 -6.58 1.45
N GLY A 165 12.51 -7.88 1.52
CA GLY A 165 12.62 -8.63 2.77
C GLY A 165 13.94 -8.41 3.54
N ALA A 166 14.96 -7.83 2.91
CA ALA A 166 16.28 -7.59 3.52
C ALA A 166 16.73 -6.14 3.29
N GLY A 167 16.89 -5.39 4.38
CA GLY A 167 17.26 -3.97 4.37
C GLY A 167 16.72 -3.29 5.62
N GLY A 168 17.56 -3.17 6.65
CA GLY A 168 17.12 -2.76 7.97
C GLY A 168 18.24 -2.15 8.79
N ASP A 169 18.54 -0.88 8.55
CA ASP A 169 19.17 -0.03 9.56
C ASP A 169 18.27 1.18 9.83
N LYS A 170 18.13 1.54 11.12
CA LYS A 170 17.27 2.59 11.72
C LYS A 170 16.20 3.15 10.78
N ILE A 171 15.16 2.35 10.62
CA ILE A 171 14.02 2.67 9.78
C ILE A 171 12.89 3.21 10.66
N ASN A 172 12.38 4.40 10.33
CA ASN A 172 11.13 4.87 10.89
C ASN A 172 9.99 4.10 10.22
N THR A 173 9.18 3.42 11.03
CA THR A 173 7.98 2.74 10.54
C THR A 173 6.81 3.71 10.69
N VAL A 174 6.18 4.04 9.58
CA VAL A 174 4.94 4.81 9.59
C VAL A 174 3.79 3.83 9.45
N ILE A 175 2.85 3.88 10.39
CA ILE A 175 1.70 2.97 10.46
C ILE A 175 0.45 3.77 10.16
N PHE A 176 -0.30 3.31 9.16
CA PHE A 176 -1.63 3.81 8.83
C PHE A 176 -2.65 2.81 9.32
N TYR A 177 -3.68 3.29 10.02
CA TYR A 177 -4.80 2.45 10.43
C TYR A 177 -6.04 2.83 9.64
N TYR A 178 -6.64 1.83 9.01
CA TYR A 178 -7.86 1.95 8.23
C TYR A 178 -8.96 1.17 8.96
N TYR A 179 -9.75 1.88 9.77
CA TYR A 179 -10.96 1.37 10.46
C TYR A 179 -12.20 1.73 9.66
#